data_AF-A0A2S6HVY4-F1
#
_entry.id   AF-A0A2S6HVY4-F1
#
_cell.length_a   1.000
_cell.length_b   1.000
_cell.length_c   1.000
_cell.angle_alpha   90.00
_cell.angle_beta   90.00
_cell.angle_gamma   90.00
#
_symmetry.space_group_name_H-M   'P 1'
#
loop_
_entity.id
_entity.type
_entity.pdbx_description
1 polymer ?
#
loop_
_entity_poly.entity_id
_entity_poly.type
_entity_poly.pdbx_seq_one_letter_code
_entity_poly.pdbx_strand_id
1 'polypeptide(L)'
;MALFGGDKVIISRFSATLCCLLNKINPRDEDDNITIQYGVELILDNLLKLLFIQLLGILLGKGAETFIVLFVFCTLRLQAGGIHAKTNAGCFMGMLIIWFLSLSGAVVLKLNLLNVLAIYLFSLAIFICLVPKSKNITYFTRTAILKKKVVSIILLTLLALIAIYNENLRELIIYPVTLEVLTLLPPNKDVMKGDYKNEEENC
;
A
#
# COMPACT_ATOMS: atom_id res chain seq x y z
N MET A 1 7.09 6.64 -22.26
CA MET A 1 6.23 5.45 -22.09
C MET A 1 6.98 4.13 -22.38
N ALA A 2 8.28 4.05 -22.05
CA ALA A 2 9.16 2.90 -22.36
C ALA A 2 9.66 2.12 -21.12
N LEU A 3 9.23 2.50 -19.91
CA LEU A 3 9.73 1.92 -18.65
C LEU A 3 9.04 0.61 -18.23
N PHE A 4 7.94 0.18 -18.85
CA PHE A 4 7.14 -0.94 -18.35
C PHE A 4 7.27 -2.26 -19.13
N GLY A 5 8.01 -2.30 -20.24
CA GLY A 5 8.18 -3.51 -21.05
C GLY A 5 9.37 -4.38 -20.62
N GLY A 6 10.53 -3.76 -20.40
CA GLY A 6 11.76 -4.45 -19.98
C GLY A 6 11.70 -4.97 -18.55
N ASP A 7 11.14 -4.18 -17.64
CA ASP A 7 11.06 -4.52 -16.22
C ASP A 7 10.21 -5.76 -15.96
N LYS A 8 9.11 -5.95 -16.68
CA LYS A 8 8.26 -7.16 -16.53
C LYS A 8 9.00 -8.44 -16.88
N VAL A 9 9.82 -8.42 -17.93
CA VAL A 9 10.62 -9.60 -18.33
C VAL A 9 11.70 -9.91 -17.29
N ILE A 10 12.31 -8.89 -16.70
CA ILE A 10 13.34 -9.05 -15.66
C ILE A 10 12.72 -9.57 -14.36
N ILE A 11 11.61 -8.97 -13.92
CA ILE A 11 10.90 -9.38 -12.70
C ILE A 11 10.41 -10.82 -12.82
N SER A 12 9.80 -11.20 -13.96
CA SER A 12 9.32 -12.56 -14.21
C SER A 12 10.45 -13.61 -14.17
N ARG A 13 11.62 -13.30 -14.74
CA ARG A 13 12.79 -14.18 -14.70
C ARG A 13 13.35 -14.33 -13.29
N PHE A 14 13.40 -13.24 -12.53
CA PHE A 14 13.89 -13.26 -11.16
C PHE A 14 12.92 -14.00 -10.22
N SER A 15 11.61 -13.77 -10.36
CA SER A 15 10.58 -14.48 -9.59
C SER A 15 10.60 -15.98 -9.88
N ALA A 16 10.75 -16.38 -11.15
CA ALA A 16 10.90 -17.79 -11.55
C ALA A 16 12.16 -18.43 -10.95
N THR A 17 13.28 -17.70 -10.93
CA THR A 17 14.55 -18.18 -10.35
C THR A 17 14.41 -18.40 -8.84
N LEU A 18 13.79 -17.44 -8.13
CA LEU A 18 13.57 -17.53 -6.69
C LEU A 18 12.59 -18.65 -6.34
N CYS A 19 11.53 -18.79 -7.12
CA CYS A 19 10.52 -19.85 -6.98
C CYS A 19 11.14 -21.24 -7.23
N CYS A 20 11.99 -21.38 -8.25
CA CYS A 20 12.75 -22.62 -8.51
C CYS A 20 13.70 -22.95 -7.34
N LEU A 21 14.39 -21.95 -6.77
CA LEU A 21 15.26 -22.13 -5.61
C LEU A 21 14.46 -22.59 -4.37
N LEU A 22 13.30 -21.99 -4.12
CA LEU A 22 12.41 -22.37 -3.02
C LEU A 22 11.85 -23.78 -3.19
N ASN A 23 11.41 -24.14 -4.41
CA ASN A 23 10.88 -25.48 -4.71
C ASN A 23 11.95 -26.57 -4.59
N LYS A 24 13.23 -26.23 -4.84
CA LYS A 24 14.36 -27.15 -4.63
C LYS A 24 14.63 -27.44 -3.14
N ILE A 25 14.32 -26.50 -2.25
CA ILE A 25 14.50 -26.64 -0.79
C ILE A 25 13.28 -27.31 -0.14
N ASN A 26 12.07 -26.94 -0.59
CA ASN A 26 10.82 -27.49 -0.06
C ASN A 26 9.81 -27.67 -1.22
N PRO A 27 9.70 -28.89 -1.78
CA PRO A 27 8.82 -29.18 -2.90
C PRO A 27 7.36 -28.89 -2.53
N ARG A 28 6.66 -28.15 -3.38
CA ARG A 28 5.23 -27.86 -3.25
C ARG A 28 4.47 -28.24 -4.50
N ASP A 29 3.14 -28.27 -4.38
CA ASP A 29 2.25 -28.42 -5.52
C ASP A 29 2.47 -27.28 -6.54
N GLU A 30 2.17 -27.54 -7.81
CA GLU A 30 2.33 -26.61 -8.92
C GLU A 30 1.45 -25.35 -8.72
N ASP A 31 0.23 -25.53 -8.20
CA ASP A 31 -0.68 -24.42 -7.86
C ASP A 31 -0.11 -23.49 -6.76
N ASP A 32 0.53 -24.08 -5.75
CA ASP A 32 1.22 -23.35 -4.69
C ASP A 32 2.43 -22.59 -5.26
N ASN A 33 3.15 -23.20 -6.18
CA ASN A 33 4.35 -22.63 -6.78
C ASN A 33 4.00 -21.43 -7.67
N ILE A 34 2.93 -21.52 -8.47
CA ILE A 34 2.39 -20.40 -9.27
C ILE A 34 1.97 -19.24 -8.35
N THR A 35 1.29 -19.55 -7.25
CA THR A 35 0.85 -18.54 -6.27
C THR A 35 2.04 -17.82 -5.63
N ILE A 36 3.09 -18.56 -5.26
CA ILE A 36 4.33 -18.00 -4.70
C ILE A 36 5.03 -17.13 -5.73
N GLN A 37 5.18 -17.59 -6.97
CA GLN A 37 5.83 -16.85 -8.04
C GLN A 37 5.13 -15.50 -8.28
N TYR A 38 3.80 -15.51 -8.37
CA TYR A 38 3.00 -14.29 -8.50
C TYR A 38 3.19 -13.35 -7.31
N GLY A 39 3.17 -13.88 -6.08
CA GLY A 39 3.42 -13.09 -4.88
C GLY A 39 4.79 -12.42 -4.87
N VAL A 40 5.82 -13.14 -5.31
CA VAL A 40 7.20 -12.62 -5.43
C VAL A 40 7.28 -11.54 -6.52
N GLU A 41 6.69 -11.78 -7.69
CA GLU A 41 6.62 -10.78 -8.77
C GLU A 41 5.96 -9.48 -8.30
N LEU A 42 4.85 -9.59 -7.55
CA LEU A 42 4.15 -8.43 -6.99
C LEU A 42 5.00 -7.66 -5.97
N ILE A 43 5.73 -8.37 -5.10
CA ILE A 43 6.63 -7.75 -4.12
C ILE A 43 7.76 -7.01 -4.84
N LEU A 44 8.36 -7.60 -5.87
CA LEU A 44 9.44 -6.99 -6.65
C LEU A 44 8.97 -5.77 -7.44
N ASP A 45 7.80 -5.85 -8.09
CA ASP A 45 7.20 -4.72 -8.82
C ASP A 45 6.94 -3.53 -7.87
N ASN A 46 6.43 -3.78 -6.67
CA ASN A 46 6.24 -2.72 -5.67
C ASN A 46 7.55 -2.19 -5.09
N LEU A 47 8.55 -3.06 -4.89
CA LEU A 47 9.87 -2.67 -4.41
C LEU A 47 10.58 -1.74 -5.42
N LEU A 48 10.51 -2.05 -6.72
CA LEU A 48 11.08 -1.20 -7.76
C LEU A 48 10.42 0.18 -7.79
N LYS A 49 9.09 0.24 -7.68
CA LYS A 49 8.36 1.52 -7.58
C LYS A 49 8.77 2.31 -6.35
N LEU A 50 8.92 1.65 -5.20
CA LEU A 50 9.38 2.27 -3.96
C LEU A 50 10.77 2.89 -4.12
N LEU A 51 11.72 2.14 -4.70
CA LEU A 51 13.07 2.61 -4.98
C LEU A 51 13.07 3.81 -5.94
N PHE A 52 12.22 3.78 -6.97
CA PHE A 52 12.09 4.89 -7.90
C PHE A 52 11.59 6.18 -7.23
N ILE A 53 10.54 6.09 -6.41
CA ILE A 53 10.00 7.26 -5.69
C ILE A 53 11.03 7.75 -4.65
N GLN A 54 11.73 6.84 -3.98
CA GLN A 54 12.79 7.19 -3.04
C GLN A 54 13.94 7.95 -3.73
N LEU A 55 14.35 7.51 -4.92
CA LEU A 55 15.36 8.19 -5.71
C LEU A 55 14.92 9.61 -6.10
N LEU A 56 13.66 9.78 -6.53
CA LEU A 56 13.09 11.11 -6.79
C LEU A 56 13.13 12.00 -5.54
N GLY A 57 12.79 11.46 -4.36
CA GLY A 57 12.89 12.17 -3.09
C GLY A 57 14.31 12.65 -2.77
N ILE A 58 15.32 11.80 -3.02
CA ILE A 58 16.73 12.15 -2.83
C ILE A 58 17.15 13.27 -3.79
N LEU A 59 16.74 13.19 -5.06
CA LEU A 59 17.04 14.23 -6.06
C LEU A 59 16.43 15.59 -5.70
N LEU A 60 15.29 15.60 -5.01
CA LEU A 60 14.65 16.82 -4.49
C LEU A 60 15.24 17.30 -3.16
N GLY A 61 16.26 16.62 -2.60
CA GLY A 61 16.83 16.93 -1.29
C GLY A 61 15.92 16.56 -0.11
N LYS A 62 14.87 15.76 -0.35
CA LYS A 62 13.83 15.32 0.60
C LYS A 62 13.86 13.81 0.82
N GLY A 63 15.05 13.22 0.76
CA GLY A 63 15.23 11.76 0.83
C GLY A 63 14.73 11.16 2.14
N ALA A 64 15.03 11.80 3.28
CA ALA A 64 14.62 11.32 4.59
C ALA A 64 13.10 11.42 4.78
N GLU A 65 12.51 12.56 4.41
CA GLU A 65 11.06 12.77 4.49
C GLU A 65 10.30 11.79 3.58
N THR A 66 10.83 11.57 2.36
CA THR A 66 10.29 10.58 1.42
C THR A 66 10.32 9.18 2.01
N PHE A 67 11.43 8.79 2.64
CA PHE A 67 11.55 7.47 3.26
C PHE A 67 10.50 7.27 4.35
N ILE A 68 10.28 8.28 5.20
CA ILE A 68 9.29 8.24 6.28
C ILE A 68 7.88 8.11 5.71
N VAL A 69 7.52 8.96 4.75
CA VAL A 69 6.19 8.94 4.10
C VAL A 69 5.91 7.58 3.47
N LEU A 70 6.87 7.06 2.69
CA LEU A 70 6.74 5.77 2.03
C LEU A 70 6.68 4.61 3.03
N PHE A 71 7.50 4.64 4.09
CA PHE A 71 7.48 3.62 5.13
C PHE A 71 6.14 3.56 5.86
N VAL A 72 5.59 4.72 6.27
CA VAL A 72 4.28 4.82 6.92
C VAL A 72 3.18 4.30 5.99
N PHE A 73 3.17 4.78 4.74
CA PHE A 73 2.18 4.35 3.75
C PHE A 73 2.24 2.84 3.48
N CYS A 74 3.43 2.30 3.19
CA CYS A 74 3.60 0.89 2.86
C CYS A 74 3.26 -0.03 4.04
N THR A 75 3.67 0.31 5.26
CA THR A 75 3.37 -0.51 6.44
C THR A 75 1.88 -0.57 6.72
N LEU A 76 1.15 0.56 6.60
CA LEU A 76 -0.31 0.57 6.73
C LEU A 76 -0.98 -0.23 5.61
N ARG A 77 -0.54 -0.05 4.36
CA ARG A 77 -1.07 -0.76 3.18
C ARG A 77 -0.91 -2.27 3.29
N LEU A 78 0.23 -2.74 3.80
CA LEU A 78 0.52 -4.16 4.03
C LEU A 78 -0.48 -4.80 5.01
N GLN A 79 -0.91 -4.05 6.03
CA GLN A 79 -1.84 -4.55 7.04
C GLN A 79 -3.31 -4.40 6.61
N ALA A 80 -3.67 -3.26 6.02
CA ALA A 80 -5.02 -2.97 5.55
C ALA A 80 -5.43 -3.85 4.35
N GLY A 81 -4.45 -4.28 3.56
CA GLY A 81 -4.67 -4.93 2.28
C GLY A 81 -5.21 -3.93 1.26
N GLY A 82 -5.94 -4.42 0.27
CA GLY A 82 -6.62 -3.56 -0.70
C GLY A 82 -6.90 -4.26 -2.02
N ILE A 83 -7.78 -3.64 -2.81
CA ILE A 83 -7.99 -4.03 -4.20
C ILE A 83 -6.78 -3.52 -4.97
N HIS A 84 -5.97 -4.42 -5.52
CA HIS A 84 -4.88 -4.02 -6.40
C HIS A 84 -5.48 -3.39 -7.66
N ALA A 85 -4.95 -2.25 -8.09
CA ALA A 85 -5.39 -1.65 -9.34
C ALA A 85 -5.14 -2.66 -10.47
N LYS A 86 -6.09 -2.78 -11.41
CA LYS A 86 -6.01 -3.69 -12.57
C LYS A 86 -4.77 -3.41 -13.44
N THR A 87 -4.13 -2.24 -13.26
CA THR A 87 -2.93 -1.81 -13.98
C THR A 87 -1.79 -1.41 -13.03
N ASN A 88 -0.57 -1.87 -13.33
CA ASN A 88 0.65 -1.52 -12.58
C ASN A 88 0.89 0.00 -12.59
N ALA A 89 0.54 0.68 -13.69
CA ALA A 89 0.66 2.13 -13.86
C ALA A 89 -0.30 2.91 -12.94
N GLY A 90 -1.53 2.44 -12.73
CA GLY A 90 -2.48 3.08 -11.82
C GLY A 90 -2.00 3.03 -10.36
N CYS A 91 -1.45 1.90 -9.93
CA CYS A 91 -0.86 1.77 -8.60
C CYS A 91 0.37 2.69 -8.43
N PHE A 92 1.25 2.74 -9.44
CA PHE A 92 2.40 3.64 -9.41
C PHE A 92 2.00 5.11 -9.33
N MET A 93 1.04 5.54 -10.15
CA MET A 93 0.52 6.91 -10.11
C MET A 93 -0.14 7.23 -8.77
N GLY A 94 -0.90 6.29 -8.19
CA GLY A 94 -1.48 6.46 -6.85
C GLY A 94 -0.40 6.68 -5.78
N MET A 95 0.66 5.86 -5.79
CA MET A 95 1.78 6.03 -4.86
C MET A 95 2.51 7.37 -5.05
N LEU A 96 2.73 7.80 -6.30
CA LEU A 96 3.32 9.10 -6.59
C LEU A 96 2.46 10.27 -6.08
N ILE A 97 1.15 10.21 -6.31
CA ILE A 97 0.20 11.23 -5.86
C ILE A 97 0.21 11.31 -4.33
N ILE A 98 0.14 10.16 -3.64
CA ILE A 98 0.15 10.11 -2.18
C ILE A 98 1.45 10.66 -1.60
N TRP A 99 2.58 10.27 -2.17
CA TRP A 99 3.89 10.79 -1.80
C TRP A 99 3.97 12.31 -1.98
N PHE A 100 3.58 12.82 -3.16
CA PHE A 100 3.64 14.24 -3.47
C PHE A 100 2.71 15.09 -2.58
N LEU A 101 1.47 14.64 -2.36
CA LEU A 101 0.52 15.30 -1.47
C LEU A 101 1.01 15.30 -0.02
N SER A 102 1.63 14.21 0.43
CA SER A 102 2.15 14.11 1.79
C SER A 102 3.30 15.08 2.03
N LEU A 103 4.26 15.17 1.11
CA LEU A 103 5.36 16.12 1.20
C LEU A 103 4.87 17.57 1.10
N SER A 104 3.97 17.86 0.15
CA SER A 104 3.44 19.21 -0.03
C SER A 104 2.59 19.65 1.16
N GLY A 105 1.74 18.76 1.67
CA GLY A 105 0.93 18.98 2.86
C GLY A 105 1.78 19.30 4.08
N ALA A 106 2.87 18.56 4.30
CA ALA A 106 3.78 18.79 5.41
C ALA A 106 4.48 20.16 5.39
N VAL A 107 4.67 20.75 4.21
CA VAL A 107 5.25 22.09 4.07
C VAL A 107 4.20 23.19 4.21
N VAL A 108 3.01 23.00 3.66
CA VAL A 108 1.99 24.06 3.52
C VAL A 108 1.07 24.15 4.74
N LEU A 109 0.75 23.03 5.37
CA LEU A 109 -0.29 22.93 6.39
C LEU A 109 0.26 22.28 7.66
N LYS A 110 0.48 23.10 8.70
CA LYS A 110 0.86 22.60 10.02
C LYS A 110 -0.36 22.12 10.78
N LEU A 111 -0.22 20.98 11.47
CA LEU A 111 -1.33 20.37 12.20
C LEU A 111 -1.21 20.62 13.71
N ASN A 112 -2.26 21.20 14.27
CA ASN A 112 -2.43 21.28 15.71
C ASN A 112 -2.74 19.90 16.30
N LEU A 113 -2.40 19.69 17.58
CA LEU A 113 -2.65 18.43 18.30
C LEU A 113 -4.12 18.00 18.26
N LEU A 114 -5.06 18.95 18.31
CA LEU A 114 -6.49 18.67 18.20
C LEU A 114 -6.84 18.01 16.85
N ASN A 115 -6.26 18.51 15.76
CA ASN A 115 -6.49 17.98 14.41
C ASN A 115 -5.90 16.58 14.28
N VAL A 116 -4.70 16.36 14.83
CA VAL A 116 -4.06 15.03 14.87
C VAL A 116 -4.95 14.03 15.60
N LEU A 117 -5.49 14.40 16.77
CA LEU A 117 -6.38 13.53 17.54
C LEU A 117 -7.67 13.23 16.79
N ALA A 118 -8.29 14.23 16.17
CA ALA A 118 -9.51 14.05 15.37
C ALA A 118 -9.29 13.11 14.18
N ILE A 119 -8.20 13.30 13.42
CA ILE A 119 -7.83 12.43 12.29
C ILE A 119 -7.56 11.01 12.78
N TYR A 120 -6.88 10.84 13.92
CA TYR A 120 -6.62 9.52 14.49
C TYR A 120 -7.92 8.79 14.86
N LEU A 121 -8.85 9.44 15.55
CA LEU A 121 -10.15 8.84 15.92
C LEU A 121 -10.96 8.45 14.68
N PHE A 122 -10.99 9.31 13.66
CA PHE A 122 -11.64 9.01 12.39
C PHE A 122 -10.99 7.80 11.69
N SER A 123 -9.66 7.79 11.61
CA SER A 123 -8.89 6.70 11.01
C SER A 123 -9.14 5.38 11.73
N LEU A 124 -9.17 5.40 13.07
CA LEU A 124 -9.46 4.23 13.90
C LEU A 124 -10.85 3.65 13.60
N ALA A 125 -11.88 4.50 13.47
CA ALA A 125 -13.23 4.06 13.12
C ALA A 125 -13.28 3.37 11.75
N ILE A 126 -12.62 3.94 10.74
CA ILE A 126 -12.54 3.34 9.39
C ILE A 126 -11.77 2.03 9.41
N PHE A 127 -10.62 1.96 10.09
CA PHE A 127 -9.85 0.71 10.20
C PHE A 127 -10.65 -0.39 10.91
N ILE A 128 -11.42 -0.06 11.96
CA ILE A 128 -12.28 -1.03 12.63
C ILE A 128 -13.40 -1.52 11.70
N CYS A 129 -13.97 -0.65 10.86
CA CYS A 129 -15.11 -0.99 10.03
C CYS A 129 -14.74 -1.70 8.72
N LEU A 130 -13.66 -1.25 8.05
CA LEU A 130 -13.33 -1.65 6.67
C LEU A 130 -12.15 -2.61 6.55
N VAL A 131 -11.31 -2.78 7.58
CA VAL A 131 -10.15 -3.69 7.51
C VAL A 131 -10.52 -5.08 8.06
N PRO A 132 -10.16 -6.17 7.35
CA PRO A 132 -9.42 -6.20 6.08
C PRO A 132 -10.30 -6.03 4.85
N LYS A 133 -9.89 -5.16 3.92
CA LYS A 133 -10.55 -5.00 2.61
C LYS A 133 -9.95 -6.00 1.63
N SER A 134 -10.41 -7.25 1.69
CA SER A 134 -9.90 -8.36 0.87
C SER A 134 -11.03 -9.03 0.08
N LYS A 135 -10.83 -9.26 -1.22
CA LYS A 135 -11.74 -10.06 -2.08
C LYS A 135 -11.70 -11.56 -1.75
N ASN A 136 -10.68 -12.04 -1.04
CA ASN A 136 -10.41 -13.44 -0.71
C ASN A 136 -10.46 -13.71 0.81
N ILE A 137 -11.37 -13.06 1.54
CA ILE A 137 -11.58 -13.31 2.98
C ILE A 137 -11.90 -14.80 3.25
N THR A 138 -12.46 -15.51 2.27
CA THR A 138 -12.89 -16.91 2.37
C THR A 138 -11.74 -17.91 2.59
N TYR A 139 -10.50 -17.57 2.22
CA TYR A 139 -9.33 -18.45 2.39
C TYR A 139 -8.54 -18.19 3.69
N PHE A 140 -8.83 -17.09 4.40
CA PHE A 140 -8.15 -16.77 5.65
C PHE A 140 -8.96 -17.27 6.84
N THR A 141 -8.32 -18.04 7.73
CA THR A 141 -8.90 -18.41 9.02
C THR A 141 -9.30 -17.14 9.78
N ARG A 142 -10.45 -17.17 10.47
CA ARG A 142 -10.96 -16.07 11.30
C ARG A 142 -9.89 -15.49 12.24
N THR A 143 -8.99 -16.32 12.75
CA THR A 143 -7.85 -15.93 13.58
C THR A 143 -6.80 -15.09 12.84
N ALA A 144 -6.51 -15.38 11.57
CA ALA A 144 -5.57 -14.62 10.75
C ALA A 144 -6.12 -13.23 10.40
N ILE A 145 -7.43 -13.14 10.13
CA ILE A 145 -8.14 -11.87 9.92
C ILE A 145 -8.09 -10.99 11.17
N LEU A 146 -8.41 -11.58 12.33
CA LEU A 146 -8.36 -10.86 13.61
C LEU A 146 -6.94 -10.41 13.96
N LYS A 147 -5.93 -11.25 13.71
CA LYS A 147 -4.51 -10.87 13.89
C LYS A 147 -4.15 -9.66 13.03
N LYS A 148 -4.48 -9.66 11.74
CA LYS A 148 -4.22 -8.50 10.86
C LYS A 148 -4.92 -7.24 11.33
N LYS A 149 -6.17 -7.35 11.80
CA LYS A 149 -6.92 -6.21 12.34
C LYS A 149 -6.27 -5.63 13.60
N VAL A 150 -5.89 -6.48 14.55
CA VAL A 150 -5.20 -6.07 15.78
C VAL A 150 -3.85 -5.44 15.46
N VAL A 151 -3.05 -6.05 14.58
CA VAL A 151 -1.75 -5.49 14.15
C VAL A 151 -1.92 -4.15 13.45
N SER A 152 -2.93 -3.99 12.59
CA SER A 152 -3.23 -2.72 11.92
C SER A 152 -3.53 -1.61 12.94
N ILE A 153 -4.37 -1.92 13.94
CA ILE A 153 -4.75 -0.96 14.99
C ILE A 153 -3.53 -0.60 15.84
N ILE A 154 -2.74 -1.58 16.27
CA ILE A 154 -1.51 -1.33 17.05
C ILE A 154 -0.51 -0.48 16.25
N LEU A 155 -0.37 -0.74 14.96
CA LEU A 155 0.51 0.05 14.10
C LEU A 155 0.01 1.50 13.98
N LEU A 156 -1.30 1.69 13.75
CA LEU A 156 -1.92 3.00 13.68
C LEU A 156 -1.77 3.79 14.99
N THR A 157 -1.99 3.13 16.14
CA THR A 157 -1.83 3.77 17.46
C THR A 157 -0.38 4.16 17.72
N LEU A 158 0.58 3.30 17.38
CA LEU A 158 2.02 3.58 17.52
C LEU A 158 2.44 4.79 16.67
N LEU A 159 2.01 4.84 15.41
CA LEU A 159 2.30 5.97 14.51
C LEU A 159 1.70 7.29 15.03
N ALA A 160 0.48 7.25 15.56
CA ALA A 160 -0.15 8.43 16.16
C ALA A 160 0.61 8.92 17.40
N LEU A 161 1.10 8.02 18.26
CA LEU A 161 1.91 8.40 19.42
C LEU A 161 3.23 9.06 19.01
N ILE A 162 3.91 8.53 17.99
CA ILE A 162 5.14 9.12 17.45
C ILE A 162 4.87 10.52 16.90
N ALA A 163 3.76 10.72 16.18
CA ALA A 163 3.35 12.01 15.62
C ALA A 163 2.95 13.04 16.69
N ILE A 164 2.38 12.59 17.82
CA ILE A 164 2.07 13.48 18.95
C ILE A 164 3.36 13.95 19.62
N TYR A 165 4.30 13.05 19.87
CA TYR A 165 5.53 13.35 20.61
C TYR A 165 6.57 14.12 19.76
N ASN A 166 6.67 13.83 18.46
CA ASN A 166 7.66 14.44 17.57
C ASN A 166 6.99 15.41 16.59
N GLU A 167 7.09 16.71 16.86
CA GLU A 167 6.52 17.75 16.00
C GLU A 167 7.07 17.70 14.58
N ASN A 168 8.37 17.46 14.39
CA ASN A 168 8.99 17.40 13.06
C ASN A 168 8.50 16.23 12.19
N LEU A 169 8.00 15.16 12.82
CA LEU A 169 7.52 13.96 12.13
C LEU A 169 6.00 13.93 12.00
N ARG A 170 5.30 14.82 12.70
CA ARG A 170 3.84 14.81 12.84
C ARG A 170 3.16 14.85 11.49
N GLU A 171 3.47 15.84 10.66
CA GLU A 171 2.87 16.01 9.35
C GLU A 171 3.27 14.86 8.41
N LEU A 172 4.55 14.47 8.43
CA LEU A 172 5.08 13.39 7.59
C LEU A 172 4.42 12.02 7.87
N ILE A 173 3.88 11.82 9.07
CA ILE A 173 3.14 10.61 9.45
C ILE A 173 1.64 10.77 9.18
N ILE A 174 1.03 11.90 9.54
CA ILE A 174 -0.43 12.06 9.51
C ILE A 174 -0.98 12.19 8.08
N TYR A 175 -0.26 12.84 7.17
CA TYR A 175 -0.68 12.94 5.77
C TYR A 175 -0.80 11.57 5.06
N PRO A 176 0.22 10.70 5.06
CA PRO A 176 0.10 9.38 4.44
C PRO A 176 -0.94 8.49 5.13
N VAL A 177 -1.12 8.59 6.46
CA VAL A 177 -2.21 7.91 7.18
C VAL A 177 -3.58 8.34 6.64
N THR A 178 -3.81 9.65 6.54
CA THR A 178 -5.09 10.20 6.07
C THR A 178 -5.38 9.78 4.63
N LEU A 179 -4.38 9.83 3.76
CA LEU A 179 -4.51 9.43 2.37
C LEU A 179 -4.74 7.92 2.23
N GLU A 180 -4.08 7.08 3.03
CA GLU A 180 -4.35 5.64 3.03
C GLU A 180 -5.80 5.35 3.45
N VAL A 181 -6.28 5.97 4.54
CA VAL A 181 -7.68 5.86 4.99
C VAL A 181 -8.64 6.26 3.87
N LEU A 182 -8.32 7.32 3.12
CA LEU A 182 -9.11 7.76 1.98
C LEU A 182 -9.14 6.71 0.86
N THR A 183 -8.03 6.03 0.56
CA THR A 183 -8.01 4.93 -0.42
C THR A 183 -8.76 3.68 0.03
N LEU A 184 -8.94 3.50 1.34
CA LEU A 184 -9.71 2.39 1.89
C LEU A 184 -11.21 2.61 1.76
N LEU A 185 -11.70 3.85 1.72
CA LEU A 185 -13.13 4.13 1.50
C LEU A 185 -13.61 3.51 0.15
N PRO A 186 -14.79 2.88 0.11
CA PRO A 186 -15.32 2.32 -1.13
C PRO A 186 -15.60 3.47 -2.13
N PRO A 187 -15.12 3.38 -3.38
CA PRO A 187 -15.55 4.31 -4.41
C PRO A 187 -17.06 4.17 -4.61
N ASN A 188 -17.72 5.29 -4.91
CA ASN A 188 -19.16 5.34 -5.14
C ASN A 188 -19.59 4.27 -6.17
N LYS A 189 -20.72 3.59 -5.92
CA LYS A 189 -21.19 2.41 -6.67
C LYS A 189 -21.40 2.68 -8.17
N ASP A 190 -21.54 3.94 -8.54
CA ASP A 190 -21.74 4.38 -9.93
C ASP A 190 -20.49 4.17 -10.81
N VAL A 191 -19.29 4.20 -10.23
CA VAL A 191 -18.03 3.91 -10.95
C VAL A 191 -17.88 2.41 -11.22
N MET A 192 -18.32 1.57 -10.28
CA MET A 192 -18.23 0.11 -10.40
C MET A 192 -19.21 -0.45 -11.43
N LYS A 193 -20.33 0.24 -11.72
CA LYS A 193 -21.32 -0.20 -12.72
C LYS A 193 -20.85 0.03 -14.16
N GLY A 194 -19.91 0.97 -14.37
CA GLY A 194 -19.26 1.21 -15.66
C GLY A 194 -18.26 0.11 -16.03
N ASP A 195 -17.47 -0.36 -15.07
CA ASP A 195 -16.48 -1.42 -15.32
C ASP A 195 -17.11 -2.79 -15.57
N TYR A 196 -18.25 -3.11 -14.94
CA TYR A 196 -18.98 -4.37 -15.21
C TYR A 196 -19.58 -4.43 -16.62
N LYS A 197 -20.11 -3.31 -17.13
CA LYS A 197 -20.69 -3.26 -18.49
C LYS A 197 -19.63 -3.42 -19.58
N ASN A 198 -18.44 -2.88 -19.36
CA ASN A 198 -17.33 -2.99 -20.32
C ASN A 198 -16.69 -4.39 -20.38
N GLU A 199 -16.92 -5.23 -19.36
CA GLU A 199 -16.46 -6.62 -19.31
C GLU A 199 -17.45 -7.59 -19.98
N GLU A 200 -18.76 -7.31 -19.99
CA GLU A 200 -19.75 -8.11 -20.72
C GLU A 200 -19.76 -7.83 -22.24
N GLU A 201 -19.40 -6.62 -22.68
CA GLU A 201 -19.34 -6.27 -24.12
C GLU A 201 -18.03 -6.69 -24.82
N ASN A 202 -17.02 -7.17 -24.07
CA ASN A 202 -15.71 -7.61 -24.61
C ASN A 202 -15.43 -9.12 -24.43
N CYS A 203 -16.46 -9.92 -24.18
CA CYS A 203 -16.39 -11.38 -24.21
C CYS A 203 -17.10 -11.91 -25.46
#